data_AF-A0A945Q9H4-F1
#
_entry.id   AF-A0A945Q9H4-F1
#
_cell.length_a   1.000
_cell.length_b   1.000
_cell.length_c   1.000
_cell.angle_alpha   90.00
_cell.angle_beta   90.00
_cell.angle_gamma   90.00
#
_symmetry.space_group_name_H-M   'P 1'
#
loop_
_entity.id
_entity.type
_entity.pdbx_description
1 polymer ?
#
loop_
_entity_poly.entity_id
_entity_poly.type
_entity_poly.pdbx_seq_one_letter_code
_entity_poly.pdbx_strand_id
1 'polypeptide(L)'
;MKEKEVIQHIVNWLSEYQKKSGADGFVVGISGGIDSALTSLLAAKTKLPTLCVEMPIHQNKKQVERGRNHIKWLKHHFPNVTDTEIELTNVFDSFVENLPKSHTENNDLSLVNVRARFRMTALYYYAQMN
;
A
#
# COMPACT_ATOMS: atom_id res chain seq x y z
N MET A 1 -5.35 -12.21 25.17
CA MET A 1 -5.98 -11.23 24.26
C MET A 1 -7.03 -11.97 23.44
N LYS A 2 -8.19 -11.39 23.16
CA LYS A 2 -9.27 -12.08 22.43
C LYS A 2 -9.22 -11.73 20.93
N GLU A 3 -8.28 -12.35 20.22
CA GLU A 3 -7.93 -12.00 18.83
C GLU A 3 -9.12 -11.97 17.87
N LYS A 4 -10.02 -12.97 17.94
CA LYS A 4 -11.21 -13.03 17.09
C LYS A 4 -12.14 -11.83 17.29
N GLU A 5 -12.32 -11.39 18.54
CA GLU A 5 -13.15 -10.24 18.87
C GLU A 5 -12.53 -8.95 18.33
N VAL A 6 -11.20 -8.80 18.44
CA VAL A 6 -10.46 -7.65 17.89
C VAL A 6 -10.56 -7.59 16.37
N ILE A 7 -10.37 -8.73 15.69
CA ILE A 7 -10.50 -8.82 14.23
C ILE A 7 -11.91 -8.42 13.81
N GLN A 8 -12.94 -8.97 14.46
CA GLN A 8 -14.32 -8.65 14.12
C GLN A 8 -14.64 -7.17 14.35
N HIS A 9 -14.15 -6.60 15.45
CA HIS A 9 -14.30 -5.19 15.74
C HIS A 9 -13.69 -4.30 14.65
N ILE A 10 -12.44 -4.57 14.24
CA ILE A 10 -11.76 -3.76 13.21
C ILE A 10 -12.44 -3.90 11.84
N VAL A 11 -12.84 -5.11 11.45
CA VAL A 11 -13.55 -5.34 10.17
C VAL A 11 -14.88 -4.60 10.14
N ASN A 12 -15.64 -4.64 11.24
CA ASN A 12 -16.90 -3.90 11.36
C ASN A 12 -16.65 -2.39 11.30
N TRP A 13 -15.65 -1.90 12.04
CA TRP A 13 -15.28 -0.49 12.04
C TRP A 13 -14.88 0.01 10.64
N LEU A 14 -14.07 -0.75 9.89
CA LEU A 14 -13.72 -0.42 8.51
C LEU A 14 -14.96 -0.34 7.61
N SER A 15 -15.88 -1.28 7.77
CA SER A 15 -17.11 -1.35 6.98
C SER A 15 -18.06 -0.17 7.29
N GLU A 16 -18.16 0.22 8.56
CA GLU A 16 -18.92 1.40 8.97
C GLU A 16 -18.27 2.71 8.50
N TYR A 17 -16.94 2.78 8.54
CA TYR A 17 -16.20 3.95 8.07
C TYR A 17 -16.40 4.18 6.58
N GLN A 18 -16.29 3.11 5.76
CA GLN A 18 -16.57 3.18 4.33
C GLN A 18 -18.01 3.61 4.03
N LYS A 19 -19.00 3.07 4.76
CA LYS A 19 -20.41 3.49 4.60
C LYS A 19 -20.62 4.97 4.90
N LYS A 20 -19.93 5.51 5.91
CA LYS A 20 -20.02 6.93 6.29
C LYS A 20 -19.30 7.85 5.31
N SER A 21 -18.18 7.40 4.72
CA SER A 21 -17.42 8.20 3.76
C SER A 21 -18.07 8.25 2.38
N GLY A 22 -18.87 7.25 2.02
CA GLY A 22 -19.45 7.11 0.68
C GLY A 22 -18.45 6.68 -0.39
N ALA A 23 -17.24 6.26 0.00
CA ALA A 23 -16.24 5.69 -0.90
C ALA A 23 -16.64 4.27 -1.31
N ASP A 24 -16.19 3.74 -2.45
CA ASP A 24 -16.59 2.40 -2.90
C ASP A 24 -15.85 1.25 -2.19
N GLY A 25 -14.69 1.51 -1.60
CA GLY A 25 -13.83 0.46 -1.05
C GLY A 25 -12.51 0.98 -0.49
N PHE A 26 -11.47 0.14 -0.57
CA PHE A 26 -10.15 0.41 0.00
C PHE A 26 -9.04 0.32 -1.04
N VAL A 27 -8.03 1.18 -0.91
CA VAL A 27 -6.76 1.10 -1.65
C VAL A 27 -5.64 0.94 -0.64
N VAL A 28 -4.81 -0.10 -0.79
CA VAL A 28 -3.74 -0.43 0.17
C VAL A 28 -2.44 -0.70 -0.56
N GLY A 29 -1.38 0.03 -0.18
CA GLY A 29 -0.03 -0.24 -0.67
C GLY A 29 0.58 -1.48 -0.01
N ILE A 30 1.07 -2.42 -0.81
CA ILE A 30 1.69 -3.65 -0.32
C ILE A 30 3.22 -3.54 -0.42
N SER A 31 3.89 -3.54 0.74
CA SER A 31 5.36 -3.36 0.82
C SER A 31 6.13 -4.67 1.04
N GLY A 32 5.42 -5.79 1.23
CA GLY A 32 6.01 -7.05 1.67
C GLY A 32 6.40 -7.06 3.16
N GLY A 33 5.86 -6.12 3.94
CA GLY A 33 5.93 -6.05 5.41
C GLY A 33 4.61 -6.47 6.08
N ILE A 34 4.69 -6.83 7.37
CA ILE A 34 3.58 -7.40 8.14
C ILE A 34 2.39 -6.44 8.29
N ASP A 35 2.64 -5.13 8.44
CA ASP A 35 1.58 -4.15 8.64
C ASP A 35 0.68 -4.06 7.41
N SER A 36 1.28 -3.87 6.22
CA SER A 36 0.53 -3.85 4.95
C SER A 36 -0.20 -5.18 4.69
N ALA A 37 0.38 -6.30 5.11
CA ALA A 37 -0.24 -7.61 4.96
C ALA A 37 -1.48 -7.77 5.86
N LEU A 38 -1.38 -7.34 7.12
CA LEU A 38 -2.49 -7.35 8.07
C LEU A 38 -3.60 -6.38 7.64
N THR A 39 -3.24 -5.14 7.27
CA THR A 39 -4.22 -4.12 6.84
C THR A 39 -5.00 -4.57 5.61
N SER A 40 -4.31 -5.09 4.58
CA SER A 40 -4.98 -5.58 3.36
C SER A 40 -5.85 -6.80 3.63
N LEU A 41 -5.47 -7.70 4.54
CA LEU A 41 -6.31 -8.81 4.96
C LEU A 41 -7.58 -8.33 5.69
N LEU A 42 -7.46 -7.36 6.60
CA LEU A 42 -8.60 -6.81 7.33
C LEU A 42 -9.55 -6.06 6.38
N ALA A 43 -9.00 -5.30 5.43
CA ALA A 43 -9.78 -4.67 4.36
C ALA A 43 -10.50 -5.72 3.50
N ALA A 44 -9.81 -6.76 3.03
CA ALA A 44 -10.40 -7.84 2.24
C ALA A 44 -11.54 -8.56 2.98
N LYS A 45 -11.41 -8.76 4.30
CA LYS A 45 -12.44 -9.38 5.16
C LYS A 45 -13.76 -8.59 5.24
N THR A 46 -13.75 -7.30 4.93
CA THR A 46 -15.00 -6.50 4.84
C THR A 46 -15.89 -6.93 3.67
N LYS A 47 -15.34 -7.68 2.70
CA LYS A 47 -15.96 -8.05 1.41
C LYS A 47 -16.24 -6.85 0.50
N LEU A 48 -15.77 -5.65 0.85
CA LEU A 48 -15.82 -4.47 0.00
C LEU A 48 -14.68 -4.49 -1.03
N PRO A 49 -14.84 -3.83 -2.20
CA PRO A 49 -13.77 -3.67 -3.17
C PRO A 49 -12.45 -3.25 -2.50
N THR A 50 -11.38 -4.01 -2.74
CA THR A 50 -10.07 -3.73 -2.16
C THR A 50 -9.00 -3.83 -3.24
N LEU A 51 -8.37 -2.70 -3.57
CA LEU A 51 -7.25 -2.63 -4.51
C LEU A 51 -5.92 -2.68 -3.76
N CYS A 52 -5.10 -3.69 -4.06
CA CYS A 52 -3.72 -3.78 -3.60
C CYS A 52 -2.78 -3.12 -4.63
N VAL A 53 -1.92 -2.21 -4.18
CA VAL A 53 -0.99 -1.49 -5.08
C VAL A 53 0.44 -1.83 -4.72
N GLU A 54 1.18 -2.40 -5.66
CA GLU A 54 2.63 -2.58 -5.55
C GLU A 54 3.35 -1.36 -6.14
N MET A 55 4.28 -0.77 -5.38
CA MET A 55 4.93 0.51 -5.73
C MET A 55 6.45 0.47 -5.47
N PRO A 56 7.22 -0.30 -6.27
CA PRO A 56 8.65 -0.41 -6.12
C PRO A 56 9.34 0.94 -6.39
N ILE A 57 10.34 1.26 -5.55
CA ILE A 57 11.33 2.32 -5.76
C ILE A 57 12.64 1.80 -5.18
N HIS A 58 13.57 1.38 -6.03
CA HIS A 58 14.83 0.72 -5.59
C HIS A 58 14.62 -0.37 -4.54
N GLN A 59 13.50 -1.11 -4.66
CA GLN A 59 13.06 -2.02 -3.60
C GLN A 59 13.88 -3.32 -3.63
N ASN A 60 14.16 -3.87 -2.45
CA ASN A 60 14.76 -5.20 -2.37
C ASN A 60 13.85 -6.24 -3.04
N LYS A 61 14.39 -7.02 -3.99
CA LYS A 61 13.65 -8.04 -4.75
C LYS A 61 12.90 -9.04 -3.87
N LYS A 62 13.44 -9.40 -2.70
CA LYS A 62 12.77 -10.31 -1.75
C LYS A 62 11.50 -9.69 -1.15
N GLN A 63 11.47 -8.38 -0.95
CA GLN A 63 10.30 -7.69 -0.40
C GLN A 63 9.18 -7.58 -1.44
N VAL A 64 9.54 -7.26 -2.69
CA VAL A 64 8.66 -7.32 -3.86
C VAL A 64 8.04 -8.71 -3.99
N GLU A 65 8.88 -9.76 -3.98
CA GLU A 65 8.41 -11.15 -4.07
C GLU A 65 7.44 -11.52 -2.93
N ARG A 66 7.75 -11.15 -1.68
CA ARG A 66 6.83 -11.36 -0.55
C ARG A 66 5.51 -10.62 -0.72
N GLY A 67 5.55 -9.37 -1.20
CA GLY A 67 4.37 -8.57 -1.50
C GLY A 67 3.47 -9.24 -2.54
N ARG A 68 4.06 -9.66 -3.67
CA ARG A 68 3.35 -10.38 -4.74
C ARG A 68 2.77 -11.71 -4.28
N ASN A 69 3.52 -12.47 -3.48
CA ASN A 69 3.02 -13.74 -2.93
C ASN A 69 1.83 -13.51 -1.99
N HIS A 70 1.86 -12.46 -1.16
CA HIS A 70 0.74 -12.08 -0.31
C HIS A 70 -0.49 -11.63 -1.13
N ILE A 71 -0.31 -10.82 -2.17
CA ILE A 71 -1.39 -10.40 -3.07
C ILE A 71 -2.04 -11.61 -3.75
N LYS A 72 -1.22 -12.54 -4.29
CA LYS A 72 -1.72 -13.78 -4.90
C LYS A 72 -2.55 -14.60 -3.90
N TRP A 73 -2.07 -14.73 -2.67
CA TRP A 73 -2.80 -15.41 -1.60
C TRP A 73 -4.12 -14.71 -1.29
N LEU A 74 -4.15 -13.37 -1.17
CA LEU A 74 -5.38 -12.61 -0.93
C LEU A 74 -6.41 -12.82 -2.05
N LYS A 75 -6.01 -12.68 -3.31
CA LYS A 75 -6.92 -12.86 -4.46
C LYS A 75 -7.50 -14.27 -4.54
N HIS A 76 -6.74 -15.28 -4.13
CA HIS A 76 -7.23 -16.65 -4.07
C HIS A 76 -8.33 -16.83 -3.02
N HIS A 77 -8.26 -16.13 -1.89
CA HIS A 77 -9.20 -16.28 -0.77
C HIS A 77 -10.34 -15.26 -0.77
N PHE A 78 -10.17 -14.13 -1.45
CA PHE A 78 -11.09 -12.99 -1.41
C PHE A 78 -11.36 -12.48 -2.83
N PRO A 79 -12.55 -12.76 -3.41
CA PRO A 79 -12.88 -12.36 -4.78
C PRO A 79 -13.04 -10.84 -4.97
N ASN A 80 -13.21 -10.10 -3.87
CA ASN A 80 -13.29 -8.63 -3.85
C ASN A 80 -11.92 -7.94 -3.90
N VAL A 81 -10.82 -8.70 -3.97
CA VAL A 81 -9.46 -8.15 -4.05
C VAL A 81 -8.98 -8.10 -5.49
N THR A 82 -8.49 -6.92 -5.89
CA THR A 82 -7.78 -6.70 -7.15
C THR A 82 -6.39 -6.14 -6.86
N ASP A 83 -5.52 -6.12 -7.87
CA ASP A 83 -4.16 -5.60 -7.73
C ASP A 83 -3.70 -4.83 -8.97
N THR A 84 -2.76 -3.92 -8.74
CA THR A 84 -2.02 -3.21 -9.79
C THR A 84 -0.60 -2.93 -9.31
N GLU A 85 0.28 -2.65 -10.27
CA GLU A 85 1.67 -2.29 -10.03
C GLU A 85 1.99 -0.97 -10.72
N ILE A 86 2.75 -0.11 -10.05
CA ILE A 86 3.31 1.10 -10.64
C ILE A 86 4.79 1.21 -10.25
N GLU A 87 5.67 1.02 -11.23
CA GLU A 87 7.11 1.21 -11.05
C GLU A 87 7.42 2.71 -10.95
N LEU A 88 7.97 3.12 -9.81
CA LEU A 88 8.21 4.54 -9.50
C LEU A 88 9.70 4.90 -9.51
N THR A 89 10.61 3.94 -9.74
CA THR A 89 12.06 4.16 -9.72
C THR A 89 12.49 5.26 -10.67
N ASN A 90 12.10 5.20 -11.95
CA ASN A 90 12.55 6.19 -12.93
C ASN A 90 12.08 7.62 -12.60
N VAL A 91 10.83 7.78 -12.16
CA VAL A 91 10.27 9.10 -11.80
C VAL A 91 10.95 9.64 -10.54
N PHE A 92 11.23 8.76 -9.57
CA PHE A 92 11.99 9.11 -8.38
C PHE A 92 13.41 9.55 -8.72
N ASP A 93 14.11 8.81 -9.59
CA ASP A 93 15.49 9.12 -9.98
C ASP A 93 15.58 10.46 -10.72
N SER A 94 14.68 10.69 -11.67
CA SER A 94 14.58 12.00 -12.35
C SER A 94 14.30 13.14 -11.36
N PHE A 95 13.48 12.92 -10.34
CA PHE A 95 13.27 13.93 -9.29
C PHE A 95 14.55 14.19 -8.49
N VAL A 96 15.29 13.14 -8.13
CA VAL A 96 16.54 13.25 -7.36
C VAL A 96 17.62 13.99 -8.15
N GLU A 97 17.72 13.80 -9.47
CA GLU A 97 18.66 14.52 -10.33
C GLU A 97 18.44 16.04 -10.34
N ASN A 98 17.21 16.50 -10.07
CA ASN A 98 16.86 17.91 -9.98
C ASN A 98 17.08 18.51 -8.59
N LEU A 99 17.42 17.70 -7.59
CA LEU A 99 17.71 18.19 -6.24
C LEU A 99 19.11 18.82 -6.17
N PRO A 100 19.31 19.86 -5.34
CA PRO A 100 20.64 20.40 -5.10
C PRO A 100 21.55 19.30 -4.56
N LYS A 101 22.76 19.19 -5.11
CA LYS A 101 23.78 18.26 -4.63
C LYS A 101 24.12 18.62 -3.18
N SER A 102 23.83 17.71 -2.25
CA SER A 102 24.09 17.95 -0.84
C SER A 102 25.60 18.03 -0.55
N HIS A 103 25.96 18.91 0.38
CA HIS A 103 27.31 19.03 0.94
C HIS A 103 27.55 18.12 2.15
N THR A 104 26.54 17.34 2.58
CA THR A 104 26.62 16.44 3.72
C THR A 104 26.31 15.00 3.29
N GLU A 105 27.09 14.06 3.82
CA GLU A 105 27.03 12.61 3.49
C GLU A 105 25.70 11.92 3.88
N ASN A 106 24.74 12.65 4.49
CA ASN A 106 23.59 12.06 5.20
C ASN A 106 22.22 12.37 4.58
N ASN A 107 22.14 12.41 3.25
CA ASN A 107 20.89 12.63 2.49
C ASN A 107 19.92 11.43 2.50
N ASP A 108 20.29 10.29 3.08
CA ASP A 108 19.51 9.06 2.96
C ASP A 108 18.11 9.16 3.61
N LEU A 109 17.99 9.86 4.74
CA LEU A 109 16.71 10.04 5.43
C LEU A 109 15.75 10.93 4.64
N SER A 110 16.23 11.98 3.96
CA SER A 110 15.38 12.84 3.14
C SER A 110 14.87 12.08 1.92
N LEU A 111 15.71 11.25 1.29
CA LEU A 111 15.33 10.41 0.17
C LEU A 111 14.34 9.29 0.56
N VAL A 112 14.48 8.67 1.75
CA VAL A 112 13.48 7.74 2.30
C VAL A 112 12.10 8.41 2.40
N ASN A 113 12.08 9.63 2.92
CA ASN A 113 10.88 10.44 3.08
C ASN A 113 10.24 10.84 1.74
N VAL A 114 11.04 11.13 0.73
CA VAL A 114 10.56 11.40 -0.63
C VAL A 114 9.92 10.13 -1.24
N ARG A 115 10.56 8.96 -1.10
CA ARG A 115 9.97 7.68 -1.57
C ARG A 115 8.59 7.42 -0.97
N ALA A 116 8.42 7.67 0.32
CA ALA A 116 7.12 7.52 0.98
C ALA A 116 6.04 8.43 0.38
N ARG A 117 6.40 9.68 0.04
CA ARG A 117 5.48 10.65 -0.58
C ARG A 117 5.08 10.26 -2.00
N PHE A 118 6.01 9.76 -2.81
CA PHE A 118 5.69 9.25 -4.14
C PHE A 118 4.65 8.12 -4.11
N ARG A 119 4.83 7.17 -3.18
CA ARG A 119 3.86 6.08 -2.98
C ARG A 119 2.51 6.59 -2.50
N MET A 120 2.51 7.53 -1.56
CA MET A 120 1.27 8.16 -1.10
C MET A 120 0.52 8.84 -2.25
N THR A 121 1.21 9.61 -3.09
CA THR A 121 0.62 10.25 -4.27
C THR A 121 0.01 9.22 -5.23
N ALA A 122 0.71 8.12 -5.50
CA ALA A 122 0.18 7.05 -6.35
C ALA A 122 -1.07 6.38 -5.75
N LEU A 123 -1.09 6.14 -4.43
CA LEU A 123 -2.28 5.60 -3.75
C LEU A 123 -3.49 6.53 -3.87
N TYR A 124 -3.29 7.85 -3.68
CA TYR A 124 -4.38 8.83 -3.82
C TYR A 124 -4.89 8.94 -5.25
N TYR A 125 -4.01 8.81 -6.25
CA TYR A 125 -4.43 8.71 -7.65
C TYR A 125 -5.39 7.54 -7.85
N TYR A 126 -5.02 6.33 -7.42
CA TYR A 126 -5.90 5.16 -7.55
C TYR A 126 -7.17 5.26 -6.71
N ALA A 127 -7.11 5.90 -5.54
CA ALA A 127 -8.28 6.11 -4.69
C ALA A 127 -9.33 7.05 -5.32
N GLN A 128 -8.93 7.89 -6.28
CA GLN A 128 -9.81 8.87 -6.92
C GLN A 128 -10.16 8.53 -8.38
N MET A 129 -9.56 7.47 -8.93
CA MET A 129 -9.91 6.96 -10.26
C MET A 129 -11.27 6.25 -10.34
N ASN A 130 -11.85 5.91 -9.18
CA ASN A 130 -13.13 5.20 -9.07
C ASN A 130 -14.16 6.12 -8.43
#